data_AF-A0A919WT44-F1
#
_entry.id   AF-A0A919WT44-F1
#
_cell.length_a   1.000
_cell.length_b   1.000
_cell.length_c   1.000
_cell.angle_alpha   90.00
_cell.angle_beta   90.00
_cell.angle_gamma   90.00
#
_symmetry.space_group_name_H-M   'P 1'
#
loop_
_entity.id
_entity.type
_entity.pdbx_description
1 polymer ?
#
loop_
_entity_poly.entity_id
_entity_poly.type
_entity_poly.pdbx_seq_one_letter_code
_entity_poly.pdbx_strand_id
1 'polypeptide(L)'
;MLGFPAWVFDVAFCVSAWSSTFAFAILFKRIFPGQSLIQFVKGKFKRKVKRSVILIASMIQVFIFLLVLFLVSQNSGIDSIFAISSWGMLVYFFFKNLLAGPLGEEIGWRGFAQIELQKKYSPLKASIIIGFWWGLWHLPIWFTTGFKGIDLIKYIVFFMIALISTKIVMTAFYNLNQNLIIPIIIHQFFNFFIGLINGNLIDLIMYSAIFYFVAAMFLVVINPKKVLYGKNSTNIYEHITKSI
;
A
#
# COMPACT_ATOMS: atom_id res chain seq x y z
N MET A 1 19.84 -18.67 -16.29
CA MET A 1 19.47 -17.23 -16.34
C MET A 1 20.00 -16.65 -17.66
N LEU A 2 19.28 -15.71 -18.28
CA LEU A 2 19.50 -15.19 -19.64
C LEU A 2 20.82 -14.40 -19.87
N GLY A 3 21.79 -14.45 -18.96
CA GLY A 3 23.10 -13.78 -19.10
C GLY A 3 23.09 -12.25 -19.03
N PHE A 4 21.93 -11.62 -18.80
CA PHE A 4 21.83 -10.15 -18.72
C PHE A 4 22.43 -9.58 -17.43
N PRO A 5 22.98 -8.34 -17.47
CA PRO A 5 23.40 -7.62 -16.28
C PRO A 5 22.26 -7.40 -15.27
N ALA A 6 22.57 -7.39 -13.98
CA ALA A 6 21.58 -7.20 -12.90
C ALA A 6 20.76 -5.90 -13.05
N TRP A 7 21.37 -4.82 -13.54
CA TRP A 7 20.67 -3.54 -13.73
C TRP A 7 19.52 -3.63 -14.73
N VAL A 8 19.58 -4.54 -15.71
CA VAL A 8 18.50 -4.75 -16.69
C VAL A 8 17.24 -5.26 -15.99
N PHE A 9 17.40 -6.19 -15.05
CA PHE A 9 16.30 -6.71 -14.25
C PHE A 9 15.74 -5.65 -13.30
N ASP A 10 16.59 -4.83 -12.68
CA ASP A 10 16.14 -3.72 -11.83
C ASP A 10 15.32 -2.69 -12.60
N VAL A 11 15.74 -2.33 -13.82
CA VAL A 11 14.99 -1.43 -14.69
C VAL A 11 13.68 -2.06 -15.13
N ALA A 12 13.68 -3.33 -15.57
CA ALA A 12 12.47 -4.02 -15.98
C ALA A 12 11.46 -4.16 -14.83
N PHE A 13 11.94 -4.45 -13.62
CA PHE A 13 11.14 -4.48 -12.41
C PHE A 13 10.52 -3.11 -12.11
N CYS A 14 11.32 -2.05 -12.17
CA CYS A 14 10.86 -0.68 -11.98
C CYS A 14 9.79 -0.29 -13.02
N VAL A 15 10.02 -0.54 -14.31
CA VAL A 15 9.05 -0.26 -15.37
C VAL A 15 7.76 -1.06 -15.16
N SER A 16 7.86 -2.32 -14.75
CA SER A 16 6.70 -3.16 -14.46
C SER A 16 5.87 -2.60 -13.31
N ALA A 17 6.52 -2.08 -12.26
CA ALA A 17 5.84 -1.43 -11.13
C ALA A 17 5.00 -0.20 -11.55
N TRP A 18 5.40 0.49 -12.61
CA TRP A 18 4.65 1.64 -13.14
C TRP A 18 3.46 1.26 -14.02
N SER A 19 3.20 -0.03 -14.25
CA SER A 19 2.14 -0.51 -15.15
C SER A 19 0.75 0.03 -14.82
N SER A 20 0.39 0.18 -13.53
CA SER A 20 -0.90 0.77 -13.14
C SER A 20 -1.04 2.24 -13.56
N THR A 21 0.05 2.99 -13.49
CA THR A 21 0.11 4.38 -13.93
C THR A 21 0.17 4.50 -15.44
N PHE A 22 0.87 3.61 -16.14
CA PHE A 22 0.82 3.54 -17.60
C PHE A 22 -0.59 3.20 -18.09
N ALA A 23 -1.25 2.21 -17.49
CA ALA A 23 -2.63 1.87 -17.81
C ALA A 23 -3.56 3.08 -17.59
N PHE A 24 -3.42 3.78 -16.47
CA PHE A 24 -4.15 5.02 -16.22
C PHE A 24 -3.85 6.09 -17.27
N ALA A 25 -2.58 6.34 -17.60
CA ALA A 25 -2.18 7.36 -18.57
C ALA A 25 -2.72 7.07 -19.98
N ILE A 26 -2.64 5.81 -20.43
CA ILE A 26 -3.18 5.36 -21.72
C ILE A 26 -4.69 5.57 -21.79
N LEU A 27 -5.41 5.23 -20.72
CA LEU A 27 -6.87 5.36 -20.68
C LEU A 27 -7.34 6.78 -20.34
N PHE A 28 -6.44 7.67 -19.92
CA PHE A 28 -6.79 8.97 -19.34
C PHE A 28 -7.69 9.81 -20.25
N LYS A 29 -7.32 9.97 -21.53
CA LYS A 29 -8.07 10.80 -22.48
C LYS A 29 -9.46 10.25 -22.79
N ARG A 30 -9.65 8.93 -22.68
CA ARG A 30 -10.96 8.28 -22.84
C ARG A 30 -11.85 8.49 -21.62
N ILE A 31 -11.27 8.48 -20.42
CA ILE A 31 -12.00 8.62 -19.15
C ILE A 31 -12.28 10.09 -18.82
N PHE A 32 -11.35 10.98 -19.15
CA PHE A 32 -11.43 12.43 -18.91
C PHE A 32 -11.18 13.22 -20.21
N PRO A 33 -12.14 13.21 -21.15
CA PRO A 33 -12.02 13.98 -22.39
C PRO A 33 -11.78 15.46 -22.13
N GLY A 34 -10.91 16.09 -22.92
CA GLY A 34 -10.57 17.52 -22.81
C GLY A 34 -9.69 17.92 -21.62
N GLN A 35 -9.43 17.03 -20.65
CA GLN A 35 -8.55 17.34 -19.52
C GLN A 35 -7.06 17.09 -19.84
N SER A 36 -6.17 17.74 -19.10
CA SER A 36 -4.72 17.50 -19.14
C SER A 36 -4.31 16.50 -18.06
N LEU A 37 -3.66 15.40 -18.46
CA LEU A 37 -3.14 14.37 -17.54
C LEU A 37 -2.19 14.97 -16.50
N ILE A 38 -1.28 15.85 -16.94
CA ILE A 38 -0.29 16.50 -16.07
C ILE A 38 -1.00 17.35 -15.02
N GLN A 39 -2.02 18.12 -15.41
CA GLN A 39 -2.78 18.94 -14.46
C GLN A 39 -3.59 18.09 -13.48
N PHE A 40 -4.16 16.98 -13.95
CA PHE A 40 -4.85 16.03 -13.08
C PHE A 40 -3.93 15.44 -12.01
N VAL A 41 -2.75 14.96 -12.42
CA VAL A 41 -1.75 14.39 -11.51
C VAL A 41 -1.23 15.46 -10.53
N LYS A 42 -0.85 16.64 -11.02
CA LYS A 42 -0.46 17.78 -10.17
C LYS A 42 -1.55 18.13 -9.14
N GLY A 43 -2.83 18.05 -9.54
CA GLY A 43 -3.97 18.25 -8.66
C GLY A 43 -4.00 17.31 -7.46
N LYS A 44 -3.46 16.09 -7.57
CA LYS A 44 -3.41 15.10 -6.47
C LYS A 44 -2.38 15.44 -5.38
N PHE A 45 -1.48 16.38 -5.65
CA PHE A 45 -0.46 16.86 -4.71
C PHE A 45 -0.72 18.29 -4.23
N LYS A 46 -1.77 18.96 -4.73
CA LYS A 46 -2.00 20.40 -4.52
C LYS A 46 -2.42 20.75 -3.08
N ARG A 47 -3.10 19.84 -2.38
CA ARG A 47 -3.60 20.12 -1.02
C ARG A 47 -2.46 20.21 0.00
N LYS A 48 -2.45 21.23 0.85
CA LYS A 48 -1.46 21.35 1.93
C LYS A 48 -1.56 20.17 2.88
N VAL A 49 -0.44 19.50 3.11
CA VAL A 49 -0.42 18.30 3.93
C VAL A 49 -0.41 18.67 5.41
N LYS A 50 -1.33 18.09 6.17
CA LYS A 50 -1.36 18.22 7.63
C LYS A 50 -0.20 17.41 8.21
N ARG A 51 0.73 18.08 8.90
CA ARG A 51 1.91 17.44 9.49
C ARG A 51 1.55 16.31 10.44
N SER A 52 0.48 16.47 11.23
CA SER A 52 -0.01 15.42 12.14
C SER A 52 -0.44 14.15 11.40
N VAL A 53 -1.03 14.26 10.20
CA VAL A 53 -1.47 13.11 9.41
C VAL A 53 -0.26 12.31 8.92
N ILE A 54 0.77 12.99 8.40
CA ILE A 54 2.02 12.33 8.01
C ILE A 54 2.68 11.70 9.24
N LEU A 55 2.83 12.46 10.33
CA LEU A 55 3.53 11.98 11.52
C LEU A 55 2.87 10.73 12.10
N ILE A 56 1.55 10.74 12.29
CA ILE A 56 0.82 9.60 12.82
C ILE A 56 0.91 8.40 11.85
N ALA A 57 0.71 8.61 10.55
CA ALA A 57 0.83 7.55 9.56
C ALA A 57 2.22 6.89 9.59
N SER A 58 3.27 7.71 9.61
CA SER A 58 4.67 7.29 9.72
C SER A 58 4.96 6.55 11.02
N MET A 59 4.49 7.06 12.16
CA MET A 59 4.67 6.42 13.47
C MET A 59 4.02 5.04 13.52
N ILE A 60 2.85 4.86 12.90
CA ILE A 60 2.23 3.53 12.79
C ILE A 60 3.12 2.57 12.00
N GLN A 61 3.72 3.01 10.89
CA GLN A 61 4.60 2.13 10.10
C GLN A 61 5.85 1.75 10.87
N VAL A 62 6.47 2.72 11.55
CA VAL A 62 7.65 2.48 12.40
C VAL A 62 7.30 1.54 13.55
N PHE A 63 6.16 1.73 14.20
CA PHE A 63 5.72 0.87 15.28
C PHE A 63 5.50 -0.58 14.81
N ILE A 64 4.81 -0.78 13.68
CA ILE A 64 4.62 -2.11 13.08
C ILE A 64 5.98 -2.73 12.74
N PHE A 65 6.90 -1.96 12.12
CA PHE A 65 8.25 -2.42 11.82
C PHE A 65 9.00 -2.89 13.06
N LEU A 66 8.98 -2.12 14.14
CA LEU A 66 9.65 -2.50 15.40
C LEU A 66 9.08 -3.78 15.99
N LEU A 67 7.76 -3.99 15.91
CA LEU A 67 7.12 -5.23 16.37
C LEU A 67 7.52 -6.43 15.51
N VAL A 68 7.53 -6.29 14.19
CA VAL A 68 7.99 -7.35 13.27
C VAL A 68 9.47 -7.66 13.51
N LEU A 69 10.31 -6.62 13.62
CA LEU A 69 11.74 -6.76 13.91
C LEU A 69 11.98 -7.52 15.21
N PHE A 70 11.24 -7.18 16.27
CA PHE A 70 11.33 -7.85 17.56
C PHE A 70 10.93 -9.33 17.46
N LEU A 71 9.80 -9.66 16.82
CA LEU A 71 9.35 -11.05 16.70
C LEU A 71 10.31 -11.89 15.86
N VAL A 72 10.82 -11.33 14.75
CA VAL A 72 11.80 -12.02 13.91
C VAL A 72 13.08 -12.24 14.68
N SER A 73 13.59 -11.24 15.42
CA SER A 73 14.84 -11.39 16.18
C SER A 73 14.80 -12.47 17.25
N GLN A 74 13.62 -12.80 17.79
CA GLN A 74 13.46 -13.90 18.75
C GLN A 74 13.45 -15.28 18.07
N ASN A 75 12.94 -15.34 16.84
CA ASN A 75 12.71 -16.61 16.12
C ASN A 75 13.83 -16.94 15.13
N SER A 76 14.70 -15.98 14.82
CA SER A 76 15.75 -16.12 13.83
C SER A 76 17.09 -16.46 14.49
N GLY A 77 17.64 -17.64 14.22
CA GLY A 77 19.03 -18.00 14.53
C GLY A 77 20.05 -17.38 13.56
N ILE A 78 19.80 -16.15 13.08
CA ILE A 78 20.61 -15.47 12.06
C ILE A 78 21.66 -14.57 12.70
N ASP A 79 22.85 -14.53 12.09
CA ASP A 79 23.98 -13.74 12.59
C ASP A 79 23.76 -12.22 12.45
N SER A 80 22.98 -11.79 11.44
CA SER A 80 22.62 -10.39 11.22
C SER A 80 21.12 -10.24 10.98
N ILE A 81 20.50 -9.38 11.78
CA ILE A 81 19.08 -9.03 11.71
C ILE A 81 18.79 -8.10 10.52
N PHE A 82 19.76 -7.31 10.06
CA PHE A 82 19.58 -6.38 8.95
C PHE A 82 20.21 -6.90 7.65
N ALA A 83 19.48 -6.74 6.55
CA ALA A 83 19.94 -7.08 5.20
C ALA A 83 20.89 -6.03 4.60
N ILE A 84 20.99 -4.86 5.24
CA ILE A 84 21.78 -3.72 4.77
C ILE A 84 23.01 -3.52 5.67
N SER A 85 24.20 -3.54 5.07
CA SER A 85 25.48 -3.46 5.79
C SER A 85 26.18 -2.10 5.70
N SER A 86 25.65 -1.14 4.93
CA SER A 86 26.24 0.19 4.78
C SER A 86 25.21 1.29 4.53
N TRP A 87 25.59 2.53 4.85
CA TRP A 87 24.78 3.71 4.56
C TRP A 87 24.51 3.90 3.06
N GLY A 88 25.48 3.58 2.21
CA GLY A 88 25.32 3.65 0.75
C GLY A 88 24.24 2.68 0.26
N MET A 89 24.25 1.44 0.77
CA MET A 89 23.21 0.45 0.47
C MET A 89 21.84 0.87 1.00
N LEU A 90 21.78 1.48 2.19
CA LEU A 90 20.53 1.97 2.77
C LEU A 90 19.88 3.04 1.88
N VAL A 91 20.68 4.03 1.45
CA VAL A 91 20.24 5.12 0.58
C VAL A 91 19.81 4.57 -0.78
N TYR A 92 20.61 3.71 -1.39
CA TYR A 92 20.25 3.04 -2.65
C TYR A 92 18.93 2.26 -2.51
N PHE A 93 18.80 1.46 -1.45
CA PHE A 93 17.60 0.66 -1.20
C PHE A 93 16.36 1.52 -0.98
N PHE A 94 16.49 2.65 -0.29
CA PHE A 94 15.41 3.61 -0.09
C PHE A 94 14.89 4.13 -1.43
N PHE A 95 15.77 4.66 -2.28
CA PHE A 95 15.39 5.22 -3.58
C PHE A 95 14.93 4.16 -4.57
N LYS A 96 15.55 2.97 -4.57
CA LYS A 96 15.11 1.83 -5.37
C LYS A 96 13.66 1.49 -5.06
N ASN A 97 13.31 1.32 -3.79
CA ASN A 97 11.93 1.02 -3.39
C ASN A 97 10.99 2.14 -3.80
N LEU A 98 11.36 3.41 -3.54
CA LEU A 98 10.49 4.56 -3.81
C LEU A 98 10.12 4.65 -5.30
N LEU A 99 11.09 4.43 -6.18
CA LEU A 99 10.89 4.50 -7.62
C LEU A 99 10.24 3.25 -8.20
N ALA A 100 10.62 2.06 -7.72
CA ALA A 100 10.14 0.78 -8.22
C ALA A 100 8.89 0.25 -7.50
N GLY A 101 8.12 1.14 -6.87
CA GLY A 101 6.84 0.79 -6.25
C GLY A 101 6.01 2.03 -5.95
N PRO A 102 6.12 2.63 -4.76
CA PRO A 102 5.21 3.68 -4.27
C PRO A 102 5.00 4.84 -5.24
N LEU A 103 6.06 5.45 -5.78
CA LEU A 103 5.87 6.62 -6.63
C LEU A 103 5.12 6.28 -7.93
N GLY A 104 5.45 5.14 -8.53
CA GLY A 104 4.84 4.67 -9.77
C GLY A 104 3.44 4.11 -9.55
N GLU A 105 3.24 3.27 -8.54
CA GLU A 105 1.99 2.55 -8.32
C GLU A 105 0.86 3.43 -7.79
N GLU A 106 1.17 4.37 -6.88
CA GLU A 106 0.15 5.13 -6.19
C GLU A 106 -0.62 6.08 -7.11
N ILE A 107 -0.02 6.57 -8.20
CA ILE A 107 -0.68 7.46 -9.16
C ILE A 107 -1.87 6.75 -9.82
N GLY A 108 -1.69 5.52 -10.30
CA GLY A 108 -2.76 4.70 -10.87
C GLY A 108 -3.76 4.21 -9.82
N TRP A 109 -3.28 3.57 -8.76
CA TRP A 109 -4.15 2.91 -7.78
C TRP A 109 -4.90 3.90 -6.88
N ARG A 110 -4.20 4.88 -6.30
CA ARG A 110 -4.77 5.80 -5.31
C ARG A 110 -5.11 7.16 -5.92
N GLY A 111 -4.31 7.63 -6.88
CA GLY A 111 -4.53 8.88 -7.60
C GLY A 111 -5.70 8.83 -8.59
N PHE A 112 -6.11 7.62 -9.02
CA PHE A 112 -7.23 7.40 -9.91
C PHE A 112 -8.21 6.34 -9.39
N ALA A 113 -7.84 5.06 -9.37
CA ALA A 113 -8.80 3.96 -9.22
C ALA A 113 -9.58 4.02 -7.89
N GLN A 114 -8.90 4.32 -6.79
CA GLN A 114 -9.52 4.51 -5.48
C GLN A 114 -10.51 5.69 -5.46
N ILE A 115 -10.16 6.82 -6.07
CA ILE A 115 -11.03 8.01 -6.08
C ILE A 115 -12.31 7.70 -6.84
N GLU A 116 -12.21 7.06 -8.01
CA GLU A 116 -13.37 6.69 -8.82
C GLU A 116 -14.25 5.64 -8.13
N LEU A 117 -13.66 4.65 -7.46
CA LEU A 117 -14.43 3.67 -6.68
C LEU A 117 -15.13 4.27 -5.47
N GLN A 118 -14.51 5.24 -4.79
CA GLN A 118 -15.14 5.94 -3.66
C GLN A 118 -16.33 6.82 -4.07
N LYS A 119 -16.54 7.10 -5.37
CA LYS A 119 -17.78 7.73 -5.85
C LYS A 119 -18.98 6.79 -5.81
N LYS A 120 -18.75 5.47 -5.84
CA LYS A 120 -19.80 4.44 -5.92
C LYS A 120 -19.93 3.60 -4.65
N TYR A 121 -18.85 3.47 -3.90
CA TYR A 121 -18.76 2.60 -2.72
C TYR A 121 -18.24 3.38 -1.51
N SER A 122 -18.53 2.87 -0.30
CA SER A 122 -17.88 3.38 0.91
C SER A 122 -16.36 3.26 0.80
N PRO A 123 -15.58 4.12 1.46
CA PRO A 123 -14.12 4.04 1.41
C PRO A 123 -13.55 2.69 1.87
N LEU A 124 -14.17 2.02 2.84
CA LEU A 124 -13.82 0.67 3.27
C LEU A 124 -14.07 -0.35 2.16
N LYS A 125 -15.25 -0.34 1.52
CA LYS A 125 -15.56 -1.26 0.43
C LYS A 125 -14.64 -1.02 -0.79
N ALA A 126 -14.42 0.25 -1.15
CA ALA A 126 -13.44 0.62 -2.16
C ALA A 126 -12.01 0.18 -1.78
N SER A 127 -11.72 0.06 -0.48
CA SER A 127 -10.43 -0.43 0.03
C SER A 127 -10.21 -1.90 -0.15
N ILE A 128 -11.23 -2.68 0.17
CA ILE A 128 -11.17 -4.13 0.00
C ILE A 128 -11.09 -4.48 -1.49
N ILE A 129 -11.90 -3.82 -2.34
CA ILE A 129 -11.90 -4.07 -3.80
C ILE A 129 -10.52 -3.76 -4.40
N ILE A 130 -9.97 -2.56 -4.15
CA ILE A 130 -8.66 -2.20 -4.68
C ILE A 130 -7.54 -3.04 -4.06
N GLY A 131 -7.60 -3.32 -2.74
CA GLY A 131 -6.60 -4.14 -2.08
C GLY A 131 -6.52 -5.55 -2.69
N PHE A 132 -7.67 -6.13 -3.03
CA PHE A 132 -7.74 -7.43 -3.71
C PHE A 132 -7.10 -7.39 -5.11
N TRP A 133 -7.50 -6.44 -5.97
CA TRP A 133 -6.95 -6.34 -7.33
C TRP A 133 -5.48 -5.94 -7.34
N TRP A 134 -5.07 -5.08 -6.41
CA TRP A 134 -3.67 -4.70 -6.24
C TRP A 134 -2.84 -5.90 -5.76
N GLY A 135 -3.37 -6.74 -4.85
CA GLY A 135 -2.71 -7.97 -4.45
C GLY A 135 -2.60 -8.97 -5.60
N LEU A 136 -3.68 -9.21 -6.34
CA LEU A 136 -3.63 -10.09 -7.52
C LEU A 136 -2.69 -9.60 -8.62
N TRP A 137 -2.48 -8.29 -8.74
CA TRP A 137 -1.49 -7.74 -9.68
C TRP A 137 -0.06 -8.22 -9.40
N HIS A 138 0.23 -8.68 -8.17
CA HIS A 138 1.52 -9.27 -7.78
C HIS A 138 1.65 -10.77 -8.07
N LEU A 139 0.64 -11.40 -8.69
CA LEU A 139 0.63 -12.82 -8.99
C LEU A 139 1.93 -13.33 -9.63
N PRO A 140 2.55 -12.64 -10.62
CA PRO A 140 3.83 -13.09 -11.17
C PRO A 140 4.94 -13.21 -10.12
N ILE A 141 5.03 -12.27 -9.19
CA ILE A 141 6.07 -12.24 -8.15
C ILE A 141 5.92 -13.42 -7.19
N TRP A 142 4.68 -13.83 -6.88
CA TRP A 142 4.42 -14.97 -5.99
C TRP A 142 5.09 -16.25 -6.49
N PHE A 143 5.09 -16.48 -7.80
CA PHE A 143 5.72 -17.66 -8.42
C PHE A 143 7.24 -17.51 -8.63
N THR A 144 7.80 -16.31 -8.47
CA THR A 144 9.27 -16.09 -8.49
C THR A 144 9.94 -16.28 -7.14
N THR A 145 9.18 -16.42 -6.05
CA THR A 145 9.71 -16.62 -4.68
C THR A 145 10.43 -17.96 -4.49
N GLY A 146 10.14 -18.95 -5.35
CA GLY A 146 10.60 -20.32 -5.18
C GLY A 146 9.75 -21.18 -4.24
N PHE A 147 8.75 -20.60 -3.57
CA PHE A 147 7.83 -21.35 -2.70
C PHE A 147 6.95 -22.32 -3.49
N LYS A 148 6.62 -23.46 -2.86
CA LYS A 148 5.76 -24.52 -3.42
C LYS A 148 4.84 -25.09 -2.35
N GLY A 149 3.76 -25.76 -2.78
CA GLY A 149 2.84 -26.45 -1.87
C GLY A 149 2.27 -25.53 -0.80
N ILE A 150 2.30 -25.97 0.46
CA ILE A 150 1.71 -25.25 1.59
C ILE A 150 2.38 -23.89 1.85
N ASP A 151 3.68 -23.76 1.59
CA ASP A 151 4.42 -22.53 1.83
C ASP A 151 4.05 -21.42 0.84
N LEU A 152 3.79 -21.79 -0.43
CA LEU A 152 3.26 -20.86 -1.41
C LEU A 152 1.85 -20.39 -1.02
N ILE A 153 0.99 -21.30 -0.55
CA ILE A 153 -0.36 -20.96 -0.09
C ILE A 153 -0.29 -20.01 1.10
N LYS A 154 0.54 -20.29 2.10
CA LYS A 154 0.77 -19.41 3.27
C LYS A 154 1.22 -18.03 2.81
N TYR A 155 2.23 -17.98 1.95
CA TYR A 155 2.75 -16.72 1.42
C TYR A 155 1.64 -15.90 0.74
N ILE A 156 0.87 -16.50 -0.17
CA ILE A 156 -0.22 -15.82 -0.88
C ILE A 156 -1.29 -15.30 0.09
N VAL A 157 -1.73 -16.14 1.04
CA VAL A 157 -2.77 -15.76 2.01
C VAL A 157 -2.33 -14.58 2.87
N PHE A 158 -1.14 -14.66 3.47
CA PHE A 158 -0.62 -13.57 4.31
C PHE A 158 -0.33 -12.32 3.48
N PHE A 159 0.17 -12.46 2.26
CA PHE A 159 0.40 -11.34 1.35
C PHE A 159 -0.90 -10.59 1.03
N MET A 160 -1.97 -11.32 0.72
CA MET A 160 -3.28 -10.72 0.44
C MET A 160 -3.87 -10.00 1.66
N ILE A 161 -3.76 -10.61 2.86
CA ILE A 161 -4.20 -9.98 4.11
C ILE A 161 -3.41 -8.68 4.33
N ALA A 162 -2.07 -8.74 4.24
CA ALA A 162 -1.21 -7.58 4.42
C ALA A 162 -1.59 -6.45 3.47
N LEU A 163 -1.72 -6.70 2.17
CA LEU A 163 -2.02 -5.65 1.19
C LEU A 163 -3.42 -5.05 1.35
N ILE A 164 -4.44 -5.88 1.62
CA ILE A 164 -5.80 -5.38 1.86
C ILE A 164 -5.83 -4.50 3.12
N SER A 165 -5.19 -4.94 4.20
CA SER A 165 -5.11 -4.19 5.45
C SER A 165 -4.33 -2.89 5.30
N THR A 166 -3.17 -2.93 4.65
CA THR A 166 -2.38 -1.73 4.32
C THR A 166 -3.20 -0.76 3.47
N LYS A 167 -4.00 -1.24 2.51
CA LYS A 167 -4.90 -0.40 1.71
C LYS A 167 -5.92 0.32 2.60
N ILE A 168 -6.53 -0.37 3.57
CA ILE A 168 -7.48 0.24 4.50
C ILE A 168 -6.79 1.36 5.30
N VAL A 169 -5.59 1.11 5.83
CA VAL A 169 -4.76 2.12 6.53
C VAL A 169 -4.48 3.32 5.63
N MET A 170 -3.97 3.09 4.43
CA MET A 170 -3.71 4.15 3.44
C MET A 170 -4.94 4.98 3.14
N THR A 171 -6.11 4.34 3.02
CA THR A 171 -7.36 5.03 2.70
C THR A 171 -7.83 5.89 3.85
N ALA A 172 -7.70 5.40 5.08
CA ALA A 172 -8.01 6.19 6.28
C ALA A 172 -7.20 7.49 6.29
N PHE A 173 -5.88 7.42 6.11
CA PHE A 173 -5.02 8.59 6.14
C PHE A 173 -5.17 9.48 4.90
N TYR A 174 -5.27 8.89 3.71
CA TYR A 174 -5.52 9.64 2.47
C TYR A 174 -6.82 10.46 2.58
N ASN A 175 -7.88 9.90 3.15
CA ASN A 175 -9.16 10.59 3.24
C ASN A 175 -9.17 11.79 4.21
N LEU A 176 -8.19 11.91 5.11
CA LEU A 176 -8.05 13.06 6.02
C LEU A 176 -7.47 14.32 5.36
N ASN A 177 -6.75 14.18 4.25
CA ASN A 177 -6.04 15.29 3.60
C ASN A 177 -6.26 15.36 2.08
N GLN A 178 -6.47 14.22 1.43
CA GLN A 178 -6.60 14.03 -0.02
C GLN A 178 -5.36 14.52 -0.79
N ASN A 179 -4.18 14.19 -0.25
CA ASN A 179 -2.90 14.38 -0.93
C ASN A 179 -2.23 13.03 -1.12
N LEU A 180 -1.79 12.74 -2.35
CA LEU A 180 -1.22 11.45 -2.73
C LEU A 180 0.12 11.14 -2.05
N ILE A 181 0.82 12.14 -1.50
CA ILE A 181 2.06 11.90 -0.76
C ILE A 181 1.86 11.00 0.48
N ILE A 182 0.65 11.02 1.08
CA ILE A 182 0.34 10.22 2.27
C ILE A 182 0.40 8.72 1.97
N PRO A 183 -0.37 8.17 1.02
CA PRO A 183 -0.27 6.76 0.70
C PRO A 183 1.09 6.39 0.09
N ILE A 184 1.78 7.30 -0.62
CA ILE A 184 3.16 7.08 -1.08
C ILE A 184 4.11 6.84 0.10
N ILE A 185 4.05 7.65 1.16
CA ILE A 185 4.89 7.48 2.35
C ILE A 185 4.57 6.15 3.06
N ILE A 186 3.28 5.83 3.24
CA ILE A 186 2.86 4.58 3.87
C ILE A 186 3.37 3.37 3.06
N HIS A 187 3.22 3.40 1.73
CA HIS A 187 3.69 2.33 0.86
C HIS A 187 5.21 2.22 0.90
N GLN A 188 5.92 3.36 0.85
CA GLN A 188 7.38 3.38 0.93
C GLN A 188 7.87 2.76 2.22
N PHE A 189 7.28 3.10 3.36
CA PHE A 189 7.67 2.52 4.63
C PHE A 189 7.31 1.04 4.74
N PHE A 190 6.17 0.62 4.19
CA PHE A 190 5.83 -0.81 4.10
C PHE A 190 6.91 -1.61 3.35
N ASN A 191 7.26 -1.20 2.13
CA ASN A 191 8.24 -1.92 1.30
C ASN A 191 9.65 -1.84 1.90
N PHE A 192 10.06 -0.62 2.30
CA PHE A 192 11.39 -0.38 2.83
C PHE A 192 11.62 -1.16 4.13
N PHE A 193 10.71 -1.08 5.10
CA PHE A 193 10.91 -1.73 6.39
C PHE A 193 10.89 -3.26 6.33
N ILE A 194 10.00 -3.85 5.52
CA ILE A 194 10.00 -5.31 5.32
C ILE A 194 11.33 -5.76 4.70
N GLY A 195 11.83 -5.05 3.70
CA GLY A 195 13.07 -5.42 3.02
C GLY A 195 14.36 -5.08 3.78
N LEU A 196 14.28 -4.34 4.90
CA LEU A 196 15.44 -4.12 5.79
C LEU A 196 15.74 -5.33 6.66
N ILE A 197 14.72 -6.13 7.01
CA ILE A 197 14.88 -7.24 7.94
C ILE A 197 15.37 -8.45 7.16
N ASN A 198 16.51 -8.98 7.57
CA ASN A 198 16.97 -10.28 7.13
C ASN A 198 16.18 -11.32 7.92
N GLY A 199 15.35 -12.13 7.26
CA GLY A 199 14.48 -13.08 7.94
C GLY A 199 13.73 -13.96 6.95
N ASN A 200 13.05 -14.99 7.47
CA ASN A 200 12.19 -15.83 6.63
C ASN A 200 11.06 -14.97 6.04
N LEU A 201 10.94 -14.97 4.71
CA LEU A 201 9.98 -14.12 4.00
C LEU A 201 8.52 -14.43 4.36
N ILE A 202 8.18 -15.69 4.63
CA ILE A 202 6.83 -16.06 5.06
C ILE A 202 6.53 -15.47 6.44
N ASP A 203 7.47 -15.54 7.37
CA ASP A 203 7.31 -14.97 8.71
C ASP A 203 7.20 -13.45 8.68
N LEU A 204 8.05 -12.79 7.87
CA LEU A 204 7.99 -11.34 7.67
C LEU A 204 6.62 -10.89 7.15
N ILE A 205 6.10 -11.58 6.14
CA ILE A 205 4.79 -11.26 5.56
C ILE A 205 3.66 -11.64 6.50
N MET A 206 3.77 -12.75 7.25
CA MET A 206 2.80 -13.18 8.25
C MET A 206 2.68 -12.16 9.39
N TYR A 207 3.78 -11.75 10.02
CA TYR A 207 3.74 -10.75 11.08
C TYR A 207 3.26 -9.40 10.57
N SER A 208 3.69 -9.00 9.38
CA SER A 208 3.17 -7.79 8.73
C SER A 208 1.65 -7.90 8.53
N ALA A 209 1.15 -9.02 7.99
CA ALA A 209 -0.27 -9.25 7.79
C ALA A 209 -1.05 -9.11 9.10
N ILE A 210 -0.58 -9.72 10.19
CA ILE A 210 -1.20 -9.63 11.51
C ILE A 210 -1.26 -8.19 12.00
N PHE A 211 -0.13 -7.47 12.01
CA PHE A 211 -0.09 -6.12 12.57
C PHE A 211 -0.80 -5.08 11.71
N TYR A 212 -0.71 -5.16 10.38
CA TYR A 212 -1.52 -4.29 9.51
C TYR A 212 -3.01 -4.62 9.64
N PHE A 213 -3.38 -5.89 9.80
CA PHE A 213 -4.77 -6.27 10.04
C PHE A 213 -5.29 -5.69 11.35
N VAL A 214 -4.53 -5.81 12.44
CA VAL A 214 -4.87 -5.19 13.72
C VAL A 214 -4.98 -3.67 13.60
N ALA A 215 -4.03 -3.01 12.92
CA ALA A 215 -4.08 -1.56 12.71
C ALA A 215 -5.30 -1.16 11.86
N ALA A 216 -5.62 -1.91 10.80
CA ALA A 216 -6.79 -1.67 9.98
C ALA A 216 -8.08 -1.84 10.80
N MET A 217 -8.21 -2.92 11.57
CA MET A 217 -9.35 -3.17 12.44
C MET A 217 -9.50 -2.09 13.50
N PHE A 218 -8.39 -1.66 14.12
CA PHE A 218 -8.40 -0.55 15.06
C PHE A 218 -8.91 0.74 14.41
N LEU A 219 -8.41 1.11 13.23
CA LEU A 219 -8.88 2.29 12.48
C LEU A 219 -10.36 2.20 12.08
N VAL A 220 -10.84 0.99 11.79
CA VAL A 220 -12.25 0.70 11.48
C VAL A 220 -13.13 0.86 12.73
N VAL A 221 -12.67 0.39 13.90
CA VAL A 221 -13.40 0.39 15.18
C VAL A 221 -13.40 1.76 15.87
N ILE A 222 -12.26 2.47 15.92
CA ILE A 222 -12.19 3.83 16.51
C ILE A 222 -12.92 4.88 15.68
N ASN A 223 -13.43 4.45 14.53
CA ASN A 223 -14.54 5.04 13.81
C ASN A 223 -14.43 6.54 13.49
N PRO A 224 -13.58 6.91 12.53
CA PRO A 224 -13.83 8.12 11.79
C PRO A 224 -15.01 7.85 10.82
N LYS A 225 -16.27 7.81 11.30
CA LYS A 225 -17.51 7.50 10.51
C LYS A 225 -17.56 8.21 9.14
N LYS A 226 -16.88 9.35 9.00
CA LYS A 226 -16.76 10.12 7.76
C LYS A 226 -15.70 9.61 6.77
N VAL A 227 -14.64 8.96 7.24
CA VAL A 227 -13.40 8.67 6.48
C VAL A 227 -13.41 7.26 5.88
N LEU A 228 -13.85 6.24 6.63
CA LEU A 228 -13.89 4.84 6.15
C LEU A 228 -15.28 4.41 5.67
N TYR A 229 -16.35 5.05 6.14
CA TYR A 229 -17.71 4.69 5.77
C TYR A 229 -18.39 5.68 4.82
N GLY A 230 -17.98 6.96 4.83
CA GLY A 230 -18.47 7.99 3.89
C GLY A 230 -19.97 8.32 4.05
N LYS A 231 -20.43 9.47 3.52
CA LYS A 231 -21.85 9.89 3.57
C LYS A 231 -22.71 8.89 2.78
N ASN A 232 -23.29 7.91 3.47
CA ASN A 232 -24.54 7.21 3.10
C ASN A 232 -25.10 6.29 4.20
N SER A 233 -24.68 6.45 5.46
CA SER A 233 -25.23 5.65 6.58
C SER A 233 -26.00 6.47 7.62
N THR A 234 -26.31 7.75 7.35
CA THR A 234 -27.05 8.62 8.29
C THR A 234 -28.40 9.14 7.77
N ASN A 235 -28.92 8.65 6.63
CA ASN A 235 -30.21 9.09 6.10
C ASN A 235 -31.28 7.97 6.00
N ILE A 236 -31.04 6.77 6.56
CA ILE A 236 -32.04 5.69 6.55
C ILE A 236 -32.84 5.62 7.87
N TYR A 237 -32.33 6.17 8.97
CA TYR A 237 -33.05 6.18 10.27
C TYR A 237 -33.74 7.49 10.62
N GLU A 238 -33.44 8.62 9.95
CA GLU A 238 -34.14 9.89 10.19
C GLU A 238 -35.43 10.05 9.36
N HIS A 239 -35.65 9.19 8.35
CA HIS A 239 -36.87 9.27 7.53
C HIS A 239 -38.01 8.36 8.01
N ILE A 240 -37.76 7.45 8.96
CA ILE A 240 -38.76 6.51 9.49
C ILE A 240 -39.33 6.98 10.84
N THR A 241 -38.62 7.84 11.58
CA THR A 241 -39.09 8.40 12.87
C THR A 241 -39.74 9.79 12.76
N LYS A 242 -39.90 10.33 11.55
CA LYS A 242 -40.71 11.54 11.28
C LYS A 242 -42.04 11.26 10.58
N SER A 243 -42.43 9.99 10.50
CA SER A 243 -43.71 9.56 9.90
C SER A 243 -44.53 8.64 10.81
N ILE A 244 -44.32 8.73 12.12
CA ILE A 244 -45.22 8.21 13.17
C ILE A 244 -45.41 9.35 14.16
#